data_AF-A0A1A8DL32-F1
#
_entry.id   AF-A0A1A8DL32-F1
#
_cell.length_a   1.000
_cell.length_b   1.000
_cell.length_c   1.000
_cell.angle_alpha   90.00
_cell.angle_beta   90.00
_cell.angle_gamma   90.00
#
_symmetry.space_group_name_H-M   'P 1'
#
loop_
_entity.id
_entity.type
_entity.pdbx_description
1 polymer ?
#
loop_
_entity_poly.entity_id
_entity_poly.type
_entity_poly.pdbx_seq_one_letter_code
_entity_poly.pdbx_strand_id
1 'polypeptide(L)'
;MPKKIGFIVVSSSSHEDKFSAKELMVHAPTVHGWRSSRQCSFPQHITLQLVERSRIRKLQLLAHQYLIPTKVEFYIGDSLPETSPPGLSGQLQRLGYVSLADNEKTAFKSRELKLVHVDAAGTYLRIMLHRNHPNRYNHHNQVGLVAINVLGDPLDGSSSLNTTPSGEQLIEHYLTSTQQEAALDTTFMGKTESISPFDDLAFDMYQDPEVAYIIRLLDQKKHDMVQQENFEVAKILKQAIADLQKVGERLARYDVEKRCAIEKEDYDLAKKKKELMDEYRRTVYQQLEVHNLLDVTVITGAAGSSPVLGPPPHLPSPFPTKPLLSTDPFRKGNKINSHQHQLPAKPAVVSKHIRPPDASAALPKIDVTTLLYDETP
;
A
#
# COMPACT_ATOMS: atom_id res chain seq x y z
N MET A 1 -11.31 18.61 7.19
CA MET A 1 -11.42 17.15 7.36
C MET A 1 -10.05 16.57 7.08
N PRO A 2 -9.44 15.82 8.01
CA PRO A 2 -8.15 15.18 7.79
C PRO A 2 -8.23 14.24 6.58
N LYS A 3 -7.23 14.32 5.70
CA LYS A 3 -7.11 13.50 4.49
C LYS A 3 -6.03 12.43 4.63
N LYS A 4 -6.02 11.45 3.73
CA LYS A 4 -4.92 10.49 3.62
C LYS A 4 -3.62 11.18 3.18
N ILE A 5 -2.59 11.08 4.02
CA ILE A 5 -1.24 11.59 3.75
C ILE A 5 -0.41 10.47 3.10
N GLY A 6 0.18 10.76 1.94
CA GLY A 6 1.12 9.86 1.27
C GLY A 6 2.45 9.78 2.03
N PHE A 7 3.10 8.62 2.01
CA PHE A 7 4.40 8.41 2.64
C PHE A 7 5.27 7.43 1.84
N ILE A 8 6.59 7.51 2.07
CA ILE A 8 7.57 6.51 1.65
C ILE A 8 8.18 5.82 2.88
N VAL A 9 8.64 4.58 2.69
CA VAL A 9 9.33 3.82 3.75
C VAL A 9 10.83 4.05 3.62
N VAL A 10 11.42 4.68 4.64
CA VAL A 10 12.85 5.03 4.68
C VAL A 10 13.70 3.89 5.25
N SER A 11 13.26 3.30 6.36
CA SER A 11 13.99 2.20 7.00
C SER A 11 13.08 1.28 7.82
N SER A 12 13.57 0.07 8.09
CA SER A 12 12.96 -0.90 9.00
C SER A 12 14.05 -1.73 9.67
N SER A 13 13.90 -2.06 10.96
CA SER A 13 14.92 -2.79 11.74
C SER A 13 15.26 -4.17 11.18
N SER A 14 14.28 -4.86 10.59
CA SER A 14 14.45 -6.17 9.95
C SER A 14 13.24 -6.47 9.05
N HIS A 15 13.32 -7.53 8.23
CA HIS A 15 12.14 -8.15 7.62
C HIS A 15 12.35 -9.63 7.31
N GLU A 16 11.27 -10.39 7.11
CA GLU A 16 11.33 -11.70 6.45
C GLU A 16 11.30 -11.52 4.93
N ASP A 17 11.95 -12.43 4.18
CA ASP A 17 11.95 -12.44 2.72
C ASP A 17 10.52 -12.34 2.15
N LYS A 18 10.33 -11.45 1.17
CA LYS A 18 9.04 -11.05 0.58
C LYS A 18 8.12 -10.20 1.47
N PHE A 19 8.35 -10.07 2.78
CA PHE A 19 7.54 -9.24 3.70
C PHE A 19 8.22 -7.89 4.02
N SER A 20 8.75 -7.23 2.99
CA SER A 20 9.51 -5.99 3.14
C SER A 20 8.62 -4.81 3.53
N ALA A 21 9.15 -3.88 4.32
CA ALA A 21 8.37 -2.74 4.82
C ALA A 21 7.78 -1.87 3.70
N LYS A 22 8.37 -1.91 2.49
CA LYS A 22 7.85 -1.24 1.28
C LYS A 22 6.44 -1.69 0.88
N GLU A 23 5.98 -2.89 1.23
CA GLU A 23 4.60 -3.31 0.94
C GLU A 23 3.56 -2.42 1.64
N LEU A 24 3.90 -1.80 2.78
CA LEU A 24 3.02 -0.87 3.49
C LEU A 24 2.69 0.41 2.72
N MET A 25 3.40 0.72 1.63
CA MET A 25 3.14 1.90 0.78
C MET A 25 1.94 1.69 -0.16
N VAL A 26 1.47 0.45 -0.33
CA VAL A 26 0.33 0.11 -1.18
C VAL A 26 -0.73 -0.57 -0.32
N HIS A 27 -1.97 -0.14 -0.45
CA HIS A 27 -3.12 -0.79 0.18
C HIS A 27 -3.94 -1.44 -0.94
N ALA A 28 -4.23 -2.72 -0.78
CA ALA A 28 -5.03 -3.57 -1.67
C ALA A 28 -5.42 -4.84 -0.87
N PRO A 29 -6.37 -5.69 -1.31
CA PRO A 29 -6.71 -6.91 -0.58
C PRO A 29 -5.55 -7.92 -0.47
N THR A 30 -4.49 -7.67 -1.24
CA THR A 30 -3.55 -8.66 -1.75
C THR A 30 -2.08 -8.36 -1.46
N VAL A 31 -1.81 -7.34 -0.65
CA VAL A 31 -0.50 -7.14 -0.02
C VAL A 31 -0.34 -8.05 1.20
N HIS A 32 0.86 -8.54 1.43
CA HIS A 32 1.24 -9.26 2.64
C HIS A 32 1.57 -8.28 3.78
N GLY A 33 2.14 -7.13 3.41
CA GLY A 33 2.62 -6.09 4.30
C GLY A 33 4.01 -6.40 4.87
N TRP A 34 4.35 -5.71 5.95
CA TRP A 34 5.60 -5.92 6.66
C TRP A 34 5.52 -7.05 7.68
N ARG A 35 6.59 -7.84 7.77
CA ARG A 35 6.83 -8.78 8.86
C ARG A 35 8.30 -8.74 9.27
N SER A 36 8.58 -8.68 10.56
CA SER A 36 9.94 -8.78 11.10
C SER A 36 10.64 -10.09 10.69
N SER A 37 11.98 -10.11 10.70
CA SER A 37 12.72 -11.37 10.58
C SER A 37 12.32 -12.36 11.69
N ARG A 38 12.45 -13.65 11.40
CA ARG A 38 12.19 -14.73 12.37
C ARG A 38 13.11 -14.58 13.59
N GLN A 39 12.56 -14.78 14.79
CA GLN A 39 13.28 -14.73 16.07
C GLN A 39 14.01 -13.39 16.32
N CYS A 40 13.43 -12.28 15.83
CA CYS A 40 13.99 -10.95 15.99
C CYS A 40 14.08 -10.49 17.45
N SER A 41 15.08 -9.66 17.77
CA SER A 41 15.10 -8.89 19.01
C SER A 41 14.00 -7.83 19.04
N PHE A 42 13.55 -7.44 20.24
CA PHE A 42 12.55 -6.39 20.42
C PHE A 42 13.13 -5.17 21.14
N PRO A 43 12.65 -3.94 20.84
CA PRO A 43 11.61 -3.62 19.86
C PRO A 43 12.13 -3.62 18.42
N GLN A 44 11.24 -3.94 17.49
CA GLN A 44 11.42 -3.69 16.05
C GLN A 44 10.96 -2.26 15.70
N HIS A 45 11.32 -1.74 14.53
CA HIS A 45 10.88 -0.42 14.08
C HIS A 45 10.65 -0.33 12.57
N ILE A 46 9.82 0.63 12.18
CA ILE A 46 9.64 1.11 10.80
C ILE A 46 9.70 2.64 10.83
N THR A 47 10.46 3.25 9.92
CA THR A 47 10.55 4.71 9.74
C THR A 47 9.89 5.10 8.43
N LEU A 48 8.80 5.85 8.51
CA LEU A 48 8.13 6.46 7.37
C LEU A 48 8.57 7.92 7.21
N GLN A 49 8.63 8.39 5.98
CA GLN A 49 8.72 9.81 5.63
C GLN A 49 7.43 10.19 4.90
N LEU A 50 6.73 11.19 5.41
CA LEU A 50 5.56 11.77 4.75
C LEU A 50 6.02 12.52 3.50
N VAL A 51 5.18 12.54 2.45
CA VAL A 51 5.49 13.22 1.18
C VAL A 51 5.66 14.72 1.38
N GLU A 52 4.94 15.30 2.35
CA GLU A 52 5.05 16.69 2.79
C GLU A 52 4.93 16.78 4.31
N ARG A 53 5.51 17.83 4.92
CA ARG A 53 5.39 18.07 6.36
C ARG A 53 3.91 18.21 6.74
N SER A 54 3.44 17.37 7.65
CA SER A 54 2.01 17.26 7.96
C SER A 54 1.73 17.20 9.45
N ARG A 55 0.56 17.71 9.85
CA ARG A 55 -0.04 17.51 11.17
C ARG A 55 -0.88 16.24 11.15
N ILE A 56 -0.33 15.15 11.67
CA ILE A 56 -1.05 13.88 11.79
C ILE A 56 -2.13 14.03 12.86
N ARG A 57 -3.36 13.63 12.52
CA ARG A 57 -4.53 13.62 13.41
C ARG A 57 -4.93 12.20 13.83
N LYS A 58 -4.83 11.24 12.90
CA LYS A 58 -5.22 9.85 13.14
C LYS A 58 -4.26 8.89 12.42
N LEU A 59 -3.99 7.75 13.06
CA LEU A 59 -3.26 6.62 12.48
C LEU A 59 -4.17 5.39 12.51
N GLN A 60 -4.15 4.57 11.46
CA GLN A 60 -4.83 3.29 11.43
C GLN A 60 -3.80 2.18 11.19
N LEU A 61 -3.58 1.31 12.16
CA LEU A 61 -2.70 0.14 12.03
C LEU A 61 -3.53 -1.12 11.78
N LEU A 62 -3.26 -1.86 10.71
CA LEU A 62 -3.84 -3.17 10.48
C LEU A 62 -2.79 -4.25 10.77
N ALA A 63 -2.86 -4.88 11.94
CA ALA A 63 -1.93 -5.94 12.35
C ALA A 63 -2.34 -7.31 11.79
N HIS A 64 -1.33 -8.12 11.46
CA HIS A 64 -1.52 -9.48 10.94
C HIS A 64 -2.10 -10.41 12.01
N GLN A 65 -3.10 -11.23 11.65
CA GLN A 65 -4.07 -11.86 12.57
C GLN A 65 -3.52 -12.70 13.74
N TYR A 66 -2.26 -13.16 13.66
CA TYR A 66 -1.53 -13.86 14.73
C TYR A 66 -0.10 -13.35 15.00
N LEU A 67 0.34 -12.27 14.33
CA LEU A 67 1.67 -11.64 14.51
C LEU A 67 1.55 -10.28 15.19
N ILE A 68 0.63 -10.17 16.15
CA ILE A 68 0.20 -8.90 16.73
C ILE A 68 1.16 -8.47 17.85
N PRO A 69 1.76 -7.25 17.79
CA PRO A 69 2.58 -6.71 18.88
C PRO A 69 1.72 -6.35 20.11
N THR A 70 2.20 -6.67 21.32
CA THR A 70 1.49 -6.32 22.58
C THR A 70 1.43 -4.80 22.82
N LYS A 71 2.39 -4.06 22.25
CA LYS A 71 2.50 -2.60 22.35
C LYS A 71 3.14 -2.05 21.08
N VAL A 72 2.59 -0.95 20.56
CA VAL A 72 3.20 -0.11 19.52
C VAL A 72 3.42 1.29 20.09
N GLU A 73 4.59 1.86 19.85
CA GLU A 73 5.00 3.21 20.24
C GLU A 73 5.24 4.08 19.01
N PHE A 74 4.93 5.38 19.11
CA PHE A 74 5.06 6.32 17.99
C PHE A 74 5.97 7.49 18.34
N TYR A 75 6.78 7.91 17.36
CA TYR A 75 7.71 9.03 17.45
C TYR A 75 7.64 9.86 16.15
N ILE A 76 7.64 11.18 16.25
CA ILE A 76 7.54 12.09 15.08
C ILE A 76 8.61 13.18 15.11
N GLY A 77 9.02 13.70 13.96
CA GLY A 77 9.92 14.85 13.86
C GLY A 77 10.30 15.21 12.44
N ASP A 78 11.23 16.15 12.28
CA ASP A 78 11.55 16.79 11.00
C ASP A 78 12.87 16.34 10.37
N SER A 79 13.71 15.66 11.15
CA SER A 79 14.96 15.04 10.71
C SER A 79 15.18 13.73 11.48
N LEU A 80 16.07 12.89 10.96
CA LEU A 80 16.45 11.63 11.60
C LEU A 80 17.81 11.80 12.32
N PRO A 81 18.04 11.13 13.46
CA PRO A 81 19.33 11.22 14.17
C PRO A 81 20.53 10.80 13.30
N GLU A 82 20.29 9.91 12.33
CA GLU A 82 21.26 9.37 11.39
C GLU A 82 21.67 10.38 10.28
N THR A 83 20.89 11.44 10.05
CA THR A 83 21.16 12.49 9.04
C THR A 83 21.46 13.87 9.64
N SER A 84 21.31 14.04 10.95
CA SER A 84 21.65 15.30 11.64
C SER A 84 23.16 15.50 11.83
N PRO A 85 23.69 16.72 11.68
CA PRO A 85 25.09 17.01 12.02
C PRO A 85 25.32 16.90 13.54
N PRO A 86 26.54 16.54 14.00
CA PRO A 86 26.84 16.39 15.42
C PRO A 86 26.52 17.66 16.22
N GLY A 87 25.68 17.52 17.25
CA GLY A 87 25.24 18.63 18.11
C GLY A 87 23.84 19.19 17.79
N LEU A 88 23.25 18.89 16.64
CA LEU A 88 21.87 19.27 16.28
C LEU A 88 21.01 18.03 15.97
N SER A 89 21.07 17.03 16.84
CA SER A 89 20.28 15.81 16.69
C SER A 89 18.79 16.08 16.83
N GLY A 90 18.08 16.05 15.69
CA GLY A 90 16.63 16.04 15.63
C GLY A 90 16.09 14.78 16.26
N GLN A 91 15.82 14.83 17.57
CA GLN A 91 15.27 13.71 18.31
C GLN A 91 13.77 13.62 18.00
N LEU A 92 13.35 12.50 17.40
CA LEU A 92 11.93 12.23 17.17
C LEU A 92 11.18 12.25 18.50
N GLN A 93 10.22 13.15 18.65
CA GLN A 93 9.40 13.31 19.84
C GLN A 93 8.50 12.09 20.01
N ARG A 94 8.59 11.42 21.16
CA ARG A 94 7.68 10.31 21.53
C ARG A 94 6.26 10.84 21.73
N LEU A 95 5.33 10.37 20.92
CA LEU A 95 3.91 10.73 21.02
C LEU A 95 3.16 9.90 22.05
N GLY A 96 3.57 8.65 22.27
CA GLY A 96 2.93 7.74 23.21
C GLY A 96 2.97 6.29 22.75
N TYR A 97 2.02 5.49 23.25
CA TYR A 97 1.89 4.08 22.90
C TYR A 97 0.43 3.62 22.91
N VAL A 98 0.17 2.51 22.22
CA VAL A 98 -1.10 1.78 22.29
C VAL A 98 -0.84 0.28 22.43
N SER A 99 -1.76 -0.42 23.06
CA SER A 99 -1.83 -1.89 23.03
C SER A 99 -2.91 -2.37 22.06
N LEU A 100 -2.63 -3.50 21.41
CA LEU A 100 -3.50 -4.22 20.48
C LEU A 100 -4.00 -5.49 21.17
N ALA A 101 -5.14 -6.04 20.73
CA ALA A 101 -5.66 -7.31 21.24
C ALA A 101 -4.81 -8.51 20.79
N ASP A 102 -4.87 -9.61 21.56
CA ASP A 102 -4.33 -10.92 21.20
C ASP A 102 -5.05 -11.58 19.99
N ASN A 103 -6.30 -11.14 19.73
CA ASN A 103 -7.21 -11.66 18.72
C ASN A 103 -7.73 -13.10 18.99
N GLU A 104 -7.67 -13.58 20.24
CA GLU A 104 -8.25 -14.88 20.64
C GLU A 104 -9.76 -14.96 20.35
N LYS A 105 -10.47 -13.84 20.52
CA LYS A 105 -11.93 -13.74 20.34
C LYS A 105 -12.42 -14.09 18.92
N THR A 106 -11.55 -14.04 17.91
CA THR A 106 -11.87 -14.43 16.52
C THR A 106 -11.26 -15.78 16.14
N ALA A 107 -10.75 -16.53 17.12
CA ALA A 107 -9.88 -17.69 16.93
C ALA A 107 -8.65 -17.39 16.05
N PHE A 108 -8.14 -16.16 16.13
CA PHE A 108 -7.04 -15.61 15.33
C PHE A 108 -7.31 -15.55 13.82
N LYS A 109 -8.57 -15.46 13.39
CA LYS A 109 -8.93 -15.36 11.96
C LYS A 109 -8.89 -13.93 11.43
N SER A 110 -9.47 -12.96 12.17
CA SER A 110 -9.59 -11.57 11.71
C SER A 110 -8.27 -10.80 11.82
N ARG A 111 -8.04 -9.78 10.98
CA ARG A 111 -6.93 -8.83 11.20
C ARG A 111 -7.33 -7.82 12.29
N GLU A 112 -6.37 -7.41 13.13
CA GLU A 112 -6.59 -6.47 14.24
C GLU A 112 -6.40 -5.03 13.74
N LEU A 113 -7.47 -4.22 13.75
CA LEU A 113 -7.45 -2.83 13.29
C LEU A 113 -7.41 -1.86 14.49
N LYS A 114 -6.31 -1.14 14.65
CA LYS A 114 -6.13 -0.14 15.70
C LYS A 114 -6.16 1.28 15.15
N LEU A 115 -7.26 2.00 15.43
CA LEU A 115 -7.30 3.47 15.31
C LEU A 115 -6.56 4.11 16.49
N VAL A 116 -5.71 5.09 16.20
CA VAL A 116 -4.99 5.90 17.20
C VAL A 116 -5.20 7.37 16.87
N HIS A 117 -5.65 8.14 17.85
CA HIS A 117 -5.71 9.60 17.75
C HIS A 117 -4.37 10.19 18.20
N VAL A 118 -3.85 11.13 17.44
CA VAL A 118 -2.62 11.89 17.70
C VAL A 118 -2.84 13.33 17.28
N ASP A 119 -2.04 14.28 17.75
CA ASP A 119 -2.11 15.65 17.25
C ASP A 119 -0.70 16.25 17.26
N ALA A 120 0.06 15.96 16.19
CA ALA A 120 1.48 16.31 16.12
C ALA A 120 1.95 16.54 14.68
N ALA A 121 2.90 17.45 14.53
CA ALA A 121 3.45 17.87 13.24
C ALA A 121 4.83 17.26 12.99
N GLY A 122 5.08 16.83 11.75
CA GLY A 122 6.44 16.54 11.29
C GLY A 122 6.51 15.94 9.90
N THR A 123 7.72 15.52 9.52
CA THR A 123 8.03 14.91 8.21
C THR A 123 8.34 13.41 8.32
N TYR A 124 8.83 12.94 9.47
CA TYR A 124 9.15 11.54 9.72
C TYR A 124 8.31 10.97 10.86
N LEU A 125 7.75 9.77 10.66
CA LEU A 125 7.02 8.99 11.65
C LEU A 125 7.74 7.65 11.87
N ARG A 126 8.30 7.43 13.06
CA ARG A 126 8.89 6.14 13.45
C ARG A 126 7.92 5.37 14.35
N ILE A 127 7.56 4.17 13.91
CA ILE A 127 6.69 3.21 14.61
C ILE A 127 7.59 2.14 15.24
N MET A 128 7.53 1.98 16.56
CA MET A 128 8.28 0.98 17.33
C MET A 128 7.35 -0.14 17.76
N LEU A 129 7.62 -1.38 17.35
CA LEU A 129 6.79 -2.55 17.62
C LEU A 129 7.46 -3.43 18.68
N HIS A 130 6.81 -3.63 19.81
CA HIS A 130 7.32 -4.47 20.90
C HIS A 130 6.92 -5.93 20.69
N ARG A 131 7.32 -6.81 21.62
CA ARG A 131 7.09 -8.26 21.58
C ARG A 131 5.68 -8.64 21.09
N ASN A 132 5.56 -9.74 20.36
CA ASN A 132 4.27 -10.30 19.98
C ASN A 132 3.48 -10.83 21.20
N HIS A 133 2.16 -10.89 21.05
CA HIS A 133 1.30 -11.74 21.88
C HIS A 133 1.70 -13.22 21.70
N PRO A 134 1.64 -14.05 22.76
CA PRO A 134 1.81 -15.49 22.63
C PRO A 134 0.74 -16.06 21.71
N ASN A 135 1.13 -16.82 20.68
CA ASN A 135 0.19 -17.36 19.72
C ASN A 135 0.71 -18.67 19.11
N ARG A 136 -0.13 -19.71 19.08
CA ARG A 136 0.23 -21.05 18.56
C ARG A 136 0.57 -21.07 17.06
N TYR A 137 0.18 -20.06 16.30
CA TYR A 137 0.54 -19.92 14.88
C TYR A 137 1.85 -19.12 14.68
N ASN A 138 2.29 -18.35 15.68
CA ASN A 138 3.49 -17.52 15.65
C ASN A 138 4.73 -18.28 16.16
N HIS A 139 5.08 -19.36 15.45
CA HIS A 139 6.21 -20.26 15.76
C HIS A 139 7.60 -19.59 15.79
N HIS A 140 7.69 -18.31 15.44
CA HIS A 140 8.95 -17.59 15.21
C HIS A 140 9.06 -16.28 16.00
N ASN A 141 8.10 -15.97 16.88
CA ASN A 141 8.02 -14.71 17.63
C ASN A 141 8.24 -13.47 16.74
N GLN A 142 7.52 -13.43 15.62
CA GLN A 142 7.52 -12.31 14.68
C GLN A 142 6.39 -11.32 15.01
N VAL A 143 6.58 -10.07 14.56
CA VAL A 143 5.51 -9.06 14.51
C VAL A 143 5.26 -8.65 13.07
N GLY A 144 4.02 -8.29 12.74
CA GLY A 144 3.66 -7.90 11.37
C GLY A 144 2.50 -6.91 11.28
N LEU A 145 2.64 -5.97 10.35
CA LEU A 145 1.60 -5.01 9.94
C LEU A 145 1.27 -5.29 8.48
N VAL A 146 -0.01 -5.50 8.18
CA VAL A 146 -0.50 -5.66 6.81
C VAL A 146 -0.55 -4.31 6.10
N ALA A 147 -0.99 -3.26 6.80
CA ALA A 147 -1.12 -1.90 6.28
C ALA A 147 -1.03 -0.84 7.39
N ILE A 148 -0.71 0.41 7.01
CA ILE A 148 -0.78 1.58 7.89
C ILE A 148 -1.32 2.79 7.12
N ASN A 149 -2.40 3.37 7.62
CA ASN A 149 -2.94 4.63 7.10
C ASN A 149 -2.52 5.81 7.99
N VAL A 150 -2.14 6.93 7.36
CA VAL A 150 -1.79 8.19 8.02
C VAL A 150 -2.79 9.24 7.58
N LEU A 151 -3.53 9.81 8.53
CA LEU A 151 -4.58 10.80 8.27
C LEU A 151 -4.22 12.12 8.96
N GLY A 152 -4.33 13.23 8.24
CA GLY A 152 -3.99 14.54 8.78
C GLY A 152 -4.16 15.70 7.81
N ASP A 153 -3.54 16.82 8.17
CA ASP A 153 -3.58 18.07 7.42
C ASP A 153 -2.13 18.45 7.01
N PRO A 154 -1.81 18.71 5.73
CA PRO A 154 -0.48 19.18 5.32
C PRO A 154 -0.21 20.61 5.83
N LEU A 155 1.06 20.94 6.08
CA LEU A 155 1.46 22.21 6.70
C LEU A 155 2.16 23.17 5.75
N ASP A 156 2.98 22.66 4.83
CA ASP A 156 3.72 23.48 3.85
C ASP A 156 2.94 23.68 2.53
N GLY A 157 1.69 23.19 2.48
CA GLY A 157 0.78 23.33 1.35
C GLY A 157 0.17 24.74 1.24
N SER A 158 0.76 25.58 0.39
CA SER A 158 0.24 26.91 0.02
C SER A 158 -1.02 26.82 -0.88
N SER A 159 -2.08 26.18 -0.39
CA SER A 159 -3.31 25.89 -1.13
C SER A 159 -4.61 26.25 -0.39
N SER A 160 -4.54 27.08 0.66
CA SER A 160 -5.62 28.00 1.02
C SER A 160 -5.23 29.43 0.65
N LEU A 161 -5.86 29.98 -0.40
CA LEU A 161 -5.92 31.43 -0.57
C LEU A 161 -6.59 32.04 0.66
N ASN A 162 -6.21 33.27 1.02
CA ASN A 162 -6.62 33.94 2.26
C ASN A 162 -8.15 34.15 2.36
N THR A 163 -8.89 33.13 2.79
CA THR A 163 -10.27 33.27 3.26
C THR A 163 -10.22 33.93 4.63
N THR A 164 -10.25 35.26 4.66
CA THR A 164 -10.66 36.03 5.83
C THR A 164 -11.98 35.43 6.34
N PRO A 165 -12.09 35.02 7.62
CA PRO A 165 -13.27 34.29 8.08
C PRO A 165 -14.53 35.13 7.90
N SER A 166 -15.44 34.66 7.02
CA SER A 166 -16.77 35.27 6.84
C SER A 166 -17.50 35.28 8.18
N GLY A 167 -18.33 36.30 8.41
CA GLY A 167 -19.11 36.43 9.65
C GLY A 167 -19.98 35.20 9.94
N GLU A 168 -20.38 34.47 8.90
CA GLU A 168 -21.15 33.21 8.98
C GLU A 168 -20.38 32.10 9.73
N GLN A 169 -19.06 32.00 9.53
CA GLN A 169 -18.21 31.02 10.25
C GLN A 169 -18.05 31.38 11.73
N LEU A 170 -18.03 32.68 12.04
CA LEU A 170 -18.04 33.17 13.43
C LEU A 170 -19.39 32.88 14.10
N ILE A 171 -20.51 33.00 13.36
CA ILE A 171 -21.85 32.67 13.86
C ILE A 171 -21.98 31.17 14.15
N GLU A 172 -21.49 30.27 13.28
CA GLU A 172 -21.50 28.82 13.53
C GLU A 172 -20.65 28.45 14.76
N HIS A 173 -19.48 29.09 14.93
CA HIS A 173 -18.65 28.91 16.12
C HIS A 173 -19.37 29.39 17.39
N TYR A 174 -20.03 30.56 17.36
CA TYR A 174 -20.74 31.10 18.51
C TYR A 174 -21.93 30.21 18.91
N LEU A 175 -22.75 29.79 17.93
CA LEU A 175 -23.87 28.86 18.14
C LEU A 175 -23.41 27.49 18.67
N THR A 176 -22.23 27.01 18.24
CA THR A 176 -21.60 25.80 18.81
C THR A 176 -21.21 26.02 20.28
N SER A 177 -20.58 27.15 20.61
CA SER A 177 -20.12 27.44 21.97
C SER A 177 -21.27 27.63 22.96
N THR A 178 -22.35 28.32 22.58
CA THR A 178 -23.49 28.58 23.50
C THR A 178 -24.25 27.31 23.92
N GLN A 179 -24.09 26.17 23.21
CA GLN A 179 -24.67 24.89 23.62
C GLN A 179 -23.82 24.09 24.62
N GLN A 180 -22.56 24.50 24.89
CA GLN A 180 -21.63 23.67 25.69
C GLN A 180 -21.79 23.79 27.22
N GLU A 181 -22.49 24.80 27.74
CA GLU A 181 -22.66 24.99 29.19
C GLU A 181 -23.82 24.17 29.81
N ALA A 182 -24.70 23.59 28.98
CA ALA A 182 -25.98 23.01 29.44
C ALA A 182 -25.93 21.50 29.78
N ALA A 183 -24.80 20.82 29.59
CA ALA A 183 -24.71 19.35 29.69
C ALA A 183 -23.47 18.86 30.45
N LEU A 184 -23.46 19.05 31.78
CA LEU A 184 -22.56 18.32 32.67
C LEU A 184 -23.06 16.88 32.84
N ASP A 185 -22.43 15.93 32.15
CA ASP A 185 -21.72 14.75 32.72
C ASP A 185 -21.50 13.66 31.63
N THR A 186 -20.41 12.88 31.79
CA THR A 186 -20.10 11.61 31.13
C THR A 186 -19.81 11.63 29.60
N THR A 187 -18.55 11.33 29.27
CA THR A 187 -17.97 11.03 27.93
C THR A 187 -17.46 12.22 27.11
N PHE A 188 -16.20 12.58 27.36
CA PHE A 188 -15.43 13.59 26.61
C PHE A 188 -14.95 13.06 25.24
N MET A 189 -15.88 12.71 24.35
CA MET A 189 -15.60 12.44 22.93
C MET A 189 -15.82 13.73 22.11
N GLY A 190 -14.79 14.59 22.08
CA GLY A 190 -14.84 15.84 21.31
C GLY A 190 -15.11 15.60 19.82
N LYS A 191 -15.79 16.56 19.15
CA LYS A 191 -16.28 16.50 17.75
C LYS A 191 -15.39 15.60 16.87
N THR A 192 -15.87 14.39 16.57
CA THR A 192 -15.17 13.46 15.67
C THR A 192 -15.00 14.14 14.31
N GLU A 193 -13.79 14.64 14.02
CA GLU A 193 -13.45 15.16 12.70
C GLU A 193 -13.78 14.08 11.68
N SER A 194 -14.77 14.35 10.83
CA SER A 194 -15.20 13.40 9.81
C SER A 194 -14.04 13.10 8.87
N ILE A 195 -13.77 11.82 8.68
CA ILE A 195 -12.85 11.31 7.66
C ILE A 195 -13.73 11.01 6.44
N SER A 196 -13.24 11.25 5.22
CA SER A 196 -13.98 10.77 4.04
C SER A 196 -14.02 9.23 4.07
N PRO A 197 -15.14 8.56 3.76
CA PRO A 197 -15.18 7.10 3.64
C PRO A 197 -14.15 6.56 2.63
N PHE A 198 -13.73 7.38 1.66
CA PHE A 198 -12.70 7.03 0.68
C PHE A 198 -11.27 7.20 1.20
N ASP A 199 -11.07 7.85 2.36
CA ASP A 199 -9.77 7.93 3.03
C ASP A 199 -9.57 6.89 4.13
N ASP A 200 -10.61 6.10 4.46
CA ASP A 200 -10.50 5.02 5.45
C ASP A 200 -9.68 3.82 4.92
N LEU A 201 -8.92 3.18 5.82
CA LEU A 201 -8.09 2.02 5.48
C LEU A 201 -8.91 0.82 4.96
N ALA A 202 -10.13 0.61 5.43
CA ALA A 202 -10.96 -0.49 4.94
C ALA A 202 -11.32 -0.33 3.46
N PHE A 203 -11.56 0.91 2.99
CA PHE A 203 -11.86 1.18 1.59
C PHE A 203 -10.70 0.79 0.67
N ASP A 204 -9.47 1.23 0.96
CA ASP A 204 -8.32 0.86 0.13
C ASP A 204 -8.08 -0.67 0.13
N MET A 205 -8.29 -1.36 1.27
CA MET A 205 -8.00 -2.79 1.40
C MET A 205 -8.99 -3.69 0.65
N TYR A 206 -10.06 -3.16 0.05
CA TYR A 206 -10.98 -3.90 -0.82
C TYR A 206 -11.06 -3.36 -2.26
N GLN A 207 -10.36 -2.25 -2.56
CA GLN A 207 -10.44 -1.54 -3.84
C GLN A 207 -9.16 -1.73 -4.68
N ASP A 208 -9.27 -1.57 -6.00
CA ASP A 208 -8.12 -1.37 -6.88
C ASP A 208 -7.43 -0.01 -6.55
N PRO A 209 -6.11 0.04 -6.34
CA PRO A 209 -5.42 1.27 -5.92
C PRO A 209 -5.56 2.46 -6.88
N GLU A 210 -5.62 2.23 -8.19
CA GLU A 210 -5.75 3.29 -9.20
C GLU A 210 -7.19 3.83 -9.19
N VAL A 211 -8.18 2.94 -9.11
CA VAL A 211 -9.58 3.32 -9.00
C VAL A 211 -9.87 4.02 -7.65
N ALA A 212 -9.23 3.60 -6.56
CA ALA A 212 -9.32 4.27 -5.26
C ALA A 212 -8.77 5.70 -5.29
N TYR A 213 -7.70 5.96 -6.05
CA TYR A 213 -7.19 7.31 -6.28
C TYR A 213 -8.17 8.14 -7.12
N ILE A 214 -8.69 7.59 -8.22
CA ILE A 214 -9.67 8.25 -9.09
C ILE A 214 -10.94 8.62 -8.31
N ILE A 215 -11.44 7.73 -7.45
CA ILE A 215 -12.62 7.98 -6.61
C ILE A 215 -12.39 9.18 -5.66
N ARG A 216 -11.23 9.29 -5.02
CA ARG A 216 -10.90 10.46 -4.17
C ARG A 216 -10.89 11.76 -4.96
N LEU A 217 -10.35 11.76 -6.18
CA LEU A 217 -10.32 12.94 -7.05
C LEU A 217 -11.74 13.38 -7.46
N LEU A 218 -12.60 12.43 -7.82
CA LEU A 218 -14.00 12.71 -8.15
C LEU A 218 -14.82 13.13 -6.91
N ASP A 219 -14.53 12.59 -5.73
CA ASP A 219 -15.19 12.99 -4.48
C ASP A 219 -14.85 14.43 -4.10
N GLN A 220 -13.59 14.86 -4.25
CA GLN A 220 -13.19 16.26 -4.11
C GLN A 220 -13.92 17.14 -5.13
N LYS A 221 -13.83 16.82 -6.43
CA LYS A 221 -14.51 17.57 -7.50
C LYS A 221 -16.02 17.68 -7.27
N LYS A 222 -16.66 16.64 -6.71
CA LYS A 222 -18.07 16.68 -6.29
C LYS A 222 -18.32 17.69 -5.18
N HIS A 223 -17.47 17.75 -4.14
CA HIS A 223 -17.61 18.74 -3.08
C HIS A 223 -17.42 20.17 -3.63
N ASP A 224 -16.45 20.38 -4.53
CA ASP A 224 -16.22 21.67 -5.19
C ASP A 224 -17.46 22.12 -6.00
N MET A 225 -18.09 21.21 -6.74
CA MET A 225 -19.33 21.48 -7.48
C MET A 225 -20.53 21.76 -6.57
N VAL A 226 -20.61 21.12 -5.38
CA VAL A 226 -21.64 21.44 -4.38
C VAL A 226 -21.44 22.83 -3.79
N GLN A 227 -20.19 23.25 -3.52
CA GLN A 227 -19.87 24.60 -3.04
C GLN A 227 -20.16 25.69 -4.09
N GLN A 228 -20.13 25.34 -5.38
CA GLN A 228 -20.47 26.21 -6.50
C GLN A 228 -21.96 26.12 -6.92
N GLU A 229 -22.81 25.50 -6.09
CA GLU A 229 -24.24 25.24 -6.34
C GLU A 229 -24.55 24.49 -7.66
N ASN A 230 -23.54 23.87 -8.28
CA ASN A 230 -23.66 23.11 -9.52
C ASN A 230 -24.12 21.67 -9.24
N PHE A 231 -25.33 21.56 -8.71
CA PHE A 231 -25.88 20.30 -8.18
C PHE A 231 -26.05 19.20 -9.24
N GLU A 232 -26.27 19.54 -10.52
CA GLU A 232 -26.42 18.52 -11.57
C GLU A 232 -25.06 17.87 -11.92
N VAL A 233 -23.96 18.64 -12.00
CA VAL A 233 -22.63 18.06 -12.16
C VAL A 233 -22.21 17.29 -10.90
N ALA A 234 -22.53 17.77 -9.70
CA ALA A 234 -22.29 17.04 -8.45
C ALA A 234 -23.04 15.68 -8.41
N LYS A 235 -24.27 15.63 -8.95
CA LYS A 235 -25.09 14.42 -9.09
C LYS A 235 -24.49 13.43 -10.10
N ILE A 236 -24.00 13.91 -11.24
CA ILE A 236 -23.25 13.08 -12.22
C ILE A 236 -21.99 12.48 -11.58
N LEU A 237 -21.20 13.30 -10.87
CA LEU A 237 -19.99 12.85 -10.17
C LEU A 237 -20.31 11.83 -9.07
N LYS A 238 -21.40 12.02 -8.31
CA LYS A 238 -21.88 11.04 -7.32
C LYS A 238 -22.20 9.68 -7.95
N GLN A 239 -22.84 9.66 -9.13
CA GLN A 239 -23.13 8.42 -9.84
C GLN A 239 -21.84 7.75 -10.35
N ALA A 240 -20.93 8.53 -10.95
CA ALA A 240 -19.64 8.03 -11.43
C ALA A 240 -18.80 7.38 -10.32
N ILE A 241 -18.78 7.97 -9.12
CA ILE A 241 -18.13 7.39 -7.93
C ILE A 241 -18.76 6.03 -7.58
N ALA A 242 -20.09 5.94 -7.51
CA ALA A 242 -20.79 4.72 -7.13
C ALA A 242 -20.63 3.57 -8.14
N ASP A 243 -20.43 3.87 -9.43
CA ASP A 243 -20.11 2.87 -10.45
C ASP A 243 -18.62 2.50 -10.44
N LEU A 244 -17.71 3.45 -10.19
CA LEU A 244 -16.29 3.18 -10.00
C LEU A 244 -15.98 2.33 -8.77
N GLN A 245 -16.77 2.42 -7.69
CA GLN A 245 -16.65 1.52 -6.55
C GLN A 245 -16.75 0.05 -7.02
N LYS A 246 -17.82 -0.30 -7.75
CA LYS A 246 -18.06 -1.63 -8.33
C LYS A 246 -16.95 -2.08 -9.28
N VAL A 247 -16.36 -1.16 -10.05
CA VAL A 247 -15.23 -1.44 -10.96
C VAL A 247 -14.00 -1.84 -10.16
N GLY A 248 -13.61 -1.06 -9.16
CA GLY A 248 -12.40 -1.32 -8.37
C GLY A 248 -12.52 -2.56 -7.49
N GLU A 249 -13.70 -2.83 -6.91
CA GLU A 249 -13.98 -4.12 -6.25
C GLU A 249 -13.77 -5.32 -7.19
N ARG A 250 -14.18 -5.19 -8.46
CA ARG A 250 -14.06 -6.24 -9.48
C ARG A 250 -12.62 -6.42 -9.97
N LEU A 251 -11.87 -5.32 -10.15
CA LEU A 251 -10.44 -5.38 -10.45
C LEU A 251 -9.64 -5.97 -9.29
N ALA A 252 -9.94 -5.56 -8.05
CA ALA A 252 -9.38 -6.14 -6.84
C ALA A 252 -9.64 -7.66 -6.74
N ARG A 253 -10.86 -8.11 -7.06
CA ARG A 253 -11.19 -9.55 -7.15
C ARG A 253 -10.38 -10.28 -8.20
N TYR A 254 -10.21 -9.71 -9.40
CA TYR A 254 -9.33 -10.30 -10.42
C TYR A 254 -7.86 -10.39 -9.94
N ASP A 255 -7.38 -9.47 -9.09
CA ASP A 255 -6.02 -9.55 -8.53
C ASP A 255 -5.88 -10.68 -7.50
N VAL A 256 -6.87 -10.84 -6.62
CA VAL A 256 -6.96 -12.00 -5.69
C VAL A 256 -6.94 -13.31 -6.49
N GLU A 257 -7.83 -13.45 -7.48
CA GLU A 257 -7.96 -14.65 -8.31
C GLU A 257 -6.67 -14.96 -9.10
N LYS A 258 -6.03 -13.94 -9.68
CA LYS A 258 -4.75 -14.06 -10.41
C LYS A 258 -3.64 -14.63 -9.54
N ARG A 259 -3.54 -14.19 -8.28
CA ARG A 259 -2.52 -14.66 -7.33
C ARG A 259 -2.83 -16.03 -6.75
N CYS A 260 -4.10 -16.31 -6.46
CA CYS A 260 -4.55 -17.65 -6.09
C CYS A 260 -4.23 -18.68 -7.19
N ALA A 261 -4.21 -18.29 -8.46
CA ALA A 261 -3.72 -19.12 -9.57
C ALA A 261 -2.18 -19.27 -9.57
N ILE A 262 -1.42 -18.19 -9.38
CA ILE A 262 0.06 -18.23 -9.26
C ILE A 262 0.51 -19.13 -8.09
N GLU A 263 -0.14 -19.04 -6.94
CA GLU A 263 0.13 -19.86 -5.74
C GLU A 263 -0.17 -21.35 -5.94
N LYS A 264 -1.01 -21.68 -6.92
CA LYS A 264 -1.35 -23.05 -7.35
C LYS A 264 -0.55 -23.50 -8.58
N GLU A 265 0.42 -22.69 -9.01
CA GLU A 265 1.23 -22.88 -10.23
C GLU A 265 0.40 -22.97 -11.53
N ASP A 266 -0.86 -22.50 -11.52
CA ASP A 266 -1.72 -22.37 -12.70
C ASP A 266 -1.42 -21.05 -13.43
N TYR A 267 -0.27 -21.04 -14.11
CA TYR A 267 0.22 -19.87 -14.84
C TYR A 267 -0.68 -19.48 -16.03
N ASP A 268 -1.41 -20.43 -16.61
CA ASP A 268 -2.35 -20.16 -17.72
C ASP A 268 -3.62 -19.45 -17.22
N LEU A 269 -4.20 -19.88 -16.09
CA LEU A 269 -5.29 -19.15 -15.44
C LEU A 269 -4.81 -17.79 -14.94
N ALA A 270 -3.62 -17.69 -14.35
CA ALA A 270 -3.05 -16.42 -13.91
C ALA A 270 -2.89 -15.43 -15.08
N LYS A 271 -2.37 -15.89 -16.22
CA LYS A 271 -2.29 -15.11 -17.47
C LYS A 271 -3.67 -14.66 -17.93
N LYS A 272 -4.64 -15.58 -18.02
CA LYS A 272 -6.02 -15.26 -18.44
C LYS A 272 -6.71 -14.26 -17.50
N LYS A 273 -6.48 -14.36 -16.19
CA LYS A 273 -6.99 -13.39 -15.19
C LYS A 273 -6.33 -12.01 -15.36
N LYS A 274 -5.04 -11.95 -15.70
CA LYS A 274 -4.38 -10.68 -16.07
C LYS A 274 -4.99 -10.09 -17.35
N GLU A 275 -5.14 -10.87 -18.41
CA GLU A 275 -5.71 -10.40 -19.68
C GLU A 275 -7.14 -9.85 -19.50
N LEU A 276 -7.97 -10.52 -18.68
CA LEU A 276 -9.31 -10.04 -18.32
C LEU A 276 -9.31 -8.76 -17.46
N MET A 277 -8.29 -8.58 -16.60
CA MET A 277 -8.11 -7.38 -15.79
C MET A 277 -7.68 -6.18 -16.65
N ASP A 278 -6.67 -6.36 -17.49
CA ASP A 278 -6.12 -5.32 -18.37
C ASP A 278 -7.18 -4.85 -19.40
N GLU A 279 -7.97 -5.77 -19.95
CA GLU A 279 -9.06 -5.45 -20.89
C GLU A 279 -10.23 -4.74 -20.19
N TYR A 280 -10.62 -5.19 -18.99
CA TYR A 280 -11.71 -4.57 -18.23
C TYR A 280 -11.33 -3.16 -17.77
N ARG A 281 -10.09 -2.96 -17.32
CA ARG A 281 -9.56 -1.63 -16.95
C ARG A 281 -9.59 -0.68 -18.16
N ARG A 282 -9.08 -1.12 -19.33
CA ARG A 282 -9.12 -0.33 -20.57
C ARG A 282 -10.54 0.06 -20.97
N THR A 283 -11.47 -0.90 -20.93
CA THR A 283 -12.88 -0.68 -21.27
C THR A 283 -13.52 0.40 -20.39
N VAL A 284 -13.29 0.36 -19.07
CA VAL A 284 -13.85 1.35 -18.16
C VAL A 284 -13.20 2.72 -18.33
N TYR A 285 -11.88 2.81 -18.47
CA TYR A 285 -11.21 4.11 -18.58
C TYR A 285 -11.61 4.85 -19.86
N GLN A 286 -11.76 4.13 -20.98
CA GLN A 286 -12.35 4.69 -22.21
C GLN A 286 -13.78 5.22 -21.99
N GLN A 287 -14.60 4.56 -21.17
CA GLN A 287 -15.94 5.06 -20.83
C GLN A 287 -15.89 6.33 -19.96
N LEU A 288 -14.95 6.43 -19.01
CA LEU A 288 -14.76 7.63 -18.18
C LEU A 288 -14.24 8.83 -18.99
N GLU A 289 -13.35 8.59 -19.95
CA GLU A 289 -12.87 9.58 -20.93
C GLU A 289 -14.01 10.09 -21.81
N VAL A 290 -14.82 9.19 -22.38
CA VAL A 290 -16.00 9.53 -23.22
C VAL A 290 -17.03 10.38 -22.46
N HIS A 291 -17.10 10.25 -21.13
CA HIS A 291 -17.97 11.07 -20.28
C HIS A 291 -17.31 12.37 -19.75
N ASN A 292 -16.10 12.72 -20.19
CA ASN A 292 -15.31 13.88 -19.71
C ASN A 292 -15.13 13.93 -18.18
N LEU A 293 -15.14 12.76 -17.52
CA LEU A 293 -15.05 12.68 -16.06
C LEU A 293 -13.61 12.86 -15.56
N LEU A 294 -12.63 12.43 -16.36
CA LEU A 294 -11.21 12.48 -16.06
C LEU A 294 -10.45 13.37 -17.06
N ASP A 295 -9.59 14.24 -16.53
CA ASP A 295 -8.51 14.84 -17.31
C ASP A 295 -7.28 13.94 -17.15
N VAL A 296 -6.97 13.17 -18.19
CA VAL A 296 -5.96 12.10 -18.16
C VAL A 296 -4.55 12.62 -17.85
N THR A 297 -4.30 13.93 -18.07
CA THR A 297 -3.01 14.58 -17.81
C THR A 297 -2.54 14.45 -16.36
N VAL A 298 -3.47 14.35 -15.39
CA VAL A 298 -3.16 14.27 -13.96
C VAL A 298 -2.60 12.90 -13.56
N ILE A 299 -3.03 11.81 -14.21
CA ILE A 299 -2.68 10.44 -13.82
C ILE A 299 -1.24 10.10 -14.28
N THR A 300 -0.89 10.44 -15.51
CA THR A 300 0.40 10.08 -16.13
C THR A 300 1.60 10.78 -15.47
N GLY A 301 1.40 11.95 -14.87
CA GLY A 301 2.48 12.74 -14.26
C GLY A 301 3.11 12.08 -13.02
N ALA A 302 2.33 11.35 -12.22
CA ALA A 302 2.80 10.73 -10.98
C ALA A 302 3.74 9.52 -11.18
N ALA A 303 3.70 8.89 -12.36
CA ALA A 303 4.51 7.71 -12.68
C ALA A 303 5.89 8.02 -13.28
N GLY A 304 6.16 9.28 -13.67
CA GLY A 304 7.36 9.65 -14.43
C GLY A 304 8.59 10.03 -13.59
N SER A 305 8.41 10.43 -12.33
CA SER A 305 9.45 11.05 -11.49
C SER A 305 10.39 10.03 -10.80
N SER A 306 10.98 9.11 -11.57
CA SER A 306 12.19 8.40 -11.13
C SER A 306 13.40 9.33 -11.22
N PRO A 307 14.02 9.78 -10.10
CA PRO A 307 15.22 10.60 -10.18
C PRO A 307 16.39 9.74 -10.68
N VAL A 308 16.87 10.06 -11.88
CA VAL A 308 18.09 9.46 -12.43
C VAL A 308 19.28 9.90 -11.58
N LEU A 309 19.72 9.02 -10.67
CA LEU A 309 20.93 9.21 -9.89
C LEU A 309 22.14 9.17 -10.82
N GLY A 310 22.70 10.35 -11.10
CA GLY A 310 24.00 10.48 -11.76
C GLY A 310 25.11 9.87 -10.90
N PRO A 311 26.24 9.45 -11.51
CA PRO A 311 27.35 8.85 -10.78
C PRO A 311 27.96 9.85 -9.78
N PRO A 312 28.41 9.38 -8.60
CA PRO A 312 28.93 10.27 -7.56
C PRO A 312 30.27 10.89 -7.97
N PRO A 313 30.53 12.18 -7.62
CA PRO A 313 31.80 12.83 -7.91
C PRO A 313 32.92 12.24 -7.02
N HIS A 314 34.09 12.02 -7.63
CA HIS A 314 35.29 11.58 -6.90
C HIS A 314 35.80 12.68 -5.96
N LEU A 315 36.05 12.33 -4.69
CA LEU A 315 36.83 13.15 -3.77
C LEU A 315 38.33 12.75 -3.84
N PRO A 316 39.27 13.71 -3.79
CA PRO A 316 40.70 13.44 -3.92
C PRO A 316 41.32 12.91 -2.62
N SER A 317 42.17 11.88 -2.72
CA SER A 317 42.95 11.35 -1.61
C SER A 317 44.36 11.98 -1.54
N PRO A 318 44.79 12.54 -0.40
CA PRO A 318 46.14 13.04 -0.22
C PRO A 318 47.11 11.93 0.19
N PHE A 319 48.14 11.67 -0.63
CA PHE A 319 49.27 10.79 -0.28
C PHE A 319 50.43 11.57 0.36
N PRO A 320 51.15 10.92 1.30
CA PRO A 320 52.58 11.14 1.46
C PRO A 320 53.45 10.09 0.75
N THR A 321 54.38 10.59 -0.06
CA THR A 321 55.65 10.02 -0.53
C THR A 321 56.44 9.20 0.52
N LYS A 322 57.39 8.27 0.25
CA LYS A 322 58.19 7.79 -0.93
C LYS A 322 59.13 6.61 -0.44
N PRO A 323 60.10 6.06 -1.20
CA PRO A 323 60.03 5.29 -2.46
C PRO A 323 60.85 3.95 -2.44
N LEU A 324 60.84 3.18 -3.55
CA LEU A 324 62.03 2.68 -4.32
C LEU A 324 61.78 1.31 -5.00
N LEU A 325 62.13 1.25 -6.30
CA LEU A 325 62.76 0.13 -7.08
C LEU A 325 62.21 -1.32 -6.97
N SER A 326 62.28 -2.20 -7.98
CA SER A 326 62.36 -2.16 -9.47
C SER A 326 62.57 -3.61 -9.95
N THR A 327 61.89 -4.06 -11.02
CA THR A 327 62.41 -4.81 -12.20
C THR A 327 61.35 -5.71 -12.87
N ASP A 328 61.27 -5.59 -14.19
CA ASP A 328 60.60 -6.42 -15.21
C ASP A 328 61.58 -7.53 -15.73
N PRO A 329 61.32 -8.35 -16.78
CA PRO A 329 60.08 -8.85 -17.43
C PRO A 329 60.13 -10.37 -17.81
N PHE A 330 59.31 -10.81 -18.80
CA PHE A 330 59.33 -12.04 -19.66
C PHE A 330 58.44 -13.27 -19.28
N ARG A 331 57.94 -14.16 -20.18
CA ARG A 331 57.45 -14.12 -21.61
C ARG A 331 57.00 -15.53 -22.13
N LYS A 332 55.96 -15.59 -23.01
CA LYS A 332 55.43 -16.77 -23.81
C LYS A 332 54.72 -17.91 -23.02
N GLY A 333 53.80 -18.72 -23.59
CA GLY A 333 53.07 -18.63 -24.89
C GLY A 333 52.37 -19.95 -25.38
N ASN A 334 51.53 -19.81 -26.43
CA ASN A 334 51.01 -20.83 -27.41
C ASN A 334 49.87 -21.86 -27.13
N LYS A 335 48.72 -21.60 -27.81
CA LYS A 335 47.76 -22.43 -28.61
C LYS A 335 47.81 -23.98 -28.69
N ILE A 336 46.62 -24.62 -28.83
CA ILE A 336 46.09 -25.59 -29.86
C ILE A 336 44.79 -26.28 -29.29
N ASN A 337 43.57 -26.27 -29.89
CA ASN A 337 42.95 -27.01 -31.04
C ASN A 337 42.90 -28.57 -30.92
N SER A 338 41.91 -29.36 -31.39
CA SER A 338 40.53 -29.16 -31.93
C SER A 338 39.76 -30.52 -32.15
N HIS A 339 38.46 -30.49 -32.51
CA HIS A 339 37.55 -31.59 -33.00
C HIS A 339 36.94 -32.58 -31.96
N GLN A 340 35.75 -33.22 -32.05
CA GLN A 340 34.55 -33.31 -32.95
C GLN A 340 34.25 -34.74 -33.51
N HIS A 341 32.97 -35.04 -33.88
CA HIS A 341 32.36 -36.29 -34.44
C HIS A 341 31.77 -37.33 -33.43
N GLN A 342 30.72 -38.15 -33.71
CA GLN A 342 29.53 -38.05 -34.60
C GLN A 342 28.46 -39.16 -34.25
N LEU A 343 27.22 -39.06 -34.76
CA LEU A 343 26.11 -40.08 -34.69
C LEU A 343 26.12 -41.05 -35.90
N PRO A 344 25.43 -42.23 -35.87
CA PRO A 344 24.16 -42.35 -36.63
C PRO A 344 23.10 -43.46 -36.26
N ALA A 345 21.85 -43.23 -36.72
CA ALA A 345 20.86 -44.17 -37.30
C ALA A 345 19.93 -45.12 -36.46
N LYS A 346 18.86 -45.62 -37.16
CA LYS A 346 17.69 -46.44 -36.71
C LYS A 346 17.53 -47.71 -37.60
N PRO A 347 16.54 -48.61 -37.34
CA PRO A 347 15.31 -48.65 -38.16
C PRO A 347 13.99 -49.00 -37.38
N ALA A 348 12.88 -49.33 -38.06
CA ALA A 348 11.52 -49.51 -37.48
C ALA A 348 10.58 -50.47 -38.28
N VAL A 349 9.44 -50.90 -37.70
CA VAL A 349 8.28 -51.65 -38.29
C VAL A 349 7.14 -51.81 -37.23
N VAL A 350 5.83 -52.11 -37.50
CA VAL A 350 4.82 -51.57 -38.45
C VAL A 350 3.38 -52.11 -38.13
N SER A 351 2.30 -51.33 -38.34
CA SER A 351 0.85 -51.72 -38.40
C SER A 351 0.15 -52.27 -37.11
N LYS A 352 -1.20 -52.33 -36.91
CA LYS A 352 -2.50 -51.80 -37.47
C LYS A 352 -3.63 -52.23 -36.46
N HIS A 353 -4.92 -51.84 -36.43
CA HIS A 353 -5.86 -50.85 -37.04
C HIS A 353 -7.02 -50.63 -36.00
N ILE A 354 -8.01 -49.72 -36.15
CA ILE A 354 -9.40 -49.94 -36.71
C ILE A 354 -10.25 -48.63 -36.47
N ARG A 355 -11.50 -48.55 -36.99
CA ARG A 355 -12.52 -47.45 -36.91
C ARG A 355 -13.93 -48.09 -37.06
N PRO A 356 -15.12 -47.39 -37.10
CA PRO A 356 -15.54 -45.98 -36.89
C PRO A 356 -16.76 -45.92 -35.89
N PRO A 357 -17.85 -45.10 -35.97
CA PRO A 357 -18.17 -43.83 -36.68
C PRO A 357 -18.80 -42.70 -35.78
N ASP A 358 -19.29 -41.65 -36.43
CA ASP A 358 -19.83 -40.38 -35.89
C ASP A 358 -21.32 -40.42 -35.45
N ALA A 359 -21.78 -39.45 -34.62
CA ALA A 359 -22.88 -38.51 -34.95
C ALA A 359 -23.40 -37.60 -33.78
N SER A 360 -23.54 -36.30 -34.08
CA SER A 360 -24.59 -35.32 -33.67
C SER A 360 -25.12 -35.13 -32.22
N ALA A 361 -24.96 -33.89 -31.73
CA ALA A 361 -25.92 -33.03 -30.99
C ALA A 361 -26.85 -33.56 -29.87
N ALA A 362 -26.71 -32.98 -28.66
CA ALA A 362 -27.82 -32.36 -27.90
C ALA A 362 -27.32 -31.53 -26.68
N LEU A 363 -28.07 -30.50 -26.28
CA LEU A 363 -28.08 -29.95 -24.92
C LEU A 363 -29.36 -30.43 -24.21
N PRO A 364 -29.32 -30.66 -22.90
CA PRO A 364 -30.30 -29.97 -22.07
C PRO A 364 -29.79 -29.38 -20.75
N LYS A 365 -30.59 -28.43 -20.30
CA LYS A 365 -30.55 -27.57 -19.11
C LYS A 365 -30.32 -28.27 -17.76
N ILE A 366 -29.55 -27.58 -16.90
CA ILE A 366 -29.89 -27.17 -15.51
C ILE A 366 -30.32 -28.29 -14.53
N ASP A 367 -29.52 -28.47 -13.48
CA ASP A 367 -30.00 -28.54 -12.09
C ASP A 367 -29.24 -27.50 -11.25
N VAL A 368 -29.92 -26.81 -10.32
CA VAL A 368 -29.40 -25.70 -9.50
C VAL A 368 -29.96 -25.84 -8.08
N THR A 369 -29.64 -26.95 -7.40
CA THR A 369 -29.97 -27.09 -5.96
C THR A 369 -28.96 -27.84 -5.08
N THR A 370 -27.67 -27.90 -5.43
CA THR A 370 -26.61 -28.20 -4.44
C THR A 370 -25.24 -27.64 -4.83
N LEU A 371 -24.73 -26.70 -4.03
CA LEU A 371 -23.39 -26.74 -3.43
C LEU A 371 -23.38 -25.75 -2.26
N LEU A 372 -22.70 -26.10 -1.16
CA LEU A 372 -22.70 -25.30 0.06
C LEU A 372 -21.85 -24.03 -0.11
N TYR A 373 -22.18 -23.00 0.68
CA TYR A 373 -21.20 -22.01 1.10
C TYR A 373 -20.07 -22.72 1.86
N ASP A 374 -18.82 -22.42 1.54
CA ASP A 374 -17.72 -22.49 2.49
C ASP A 374 -16.80 -21.28 2.27
N GLU A 375 -16.17 -20.79 3.34
CA GLU A 375 -15.47 -19.50 3.33
C GLU A 375 -14.01 -19.66 2.88
N THR A 376 -13.55 -18.75 2.03
CA THR A 376 -12.13 -18.68 1.63
C THR A 376 -11.27 -18.08 2.75
N PRO A 377 -10.04 -18.61 2.97
CA PRO A 377 -9.16 -18.25 4.09
C PRO A 377 -8.47 -16.87 3.96
#